data_AF-A0A354DDX9-F1
#
_entry.id   AF-A0A354DDX9-F1
#
_cell.length_a   1.000
_cell.length_b   1.000
_cell.length_c   1.000
_cell.angle_alpha   90.00
_cell.angle_beta   90.00
_cell.angle_gamma   90.00
#
_symmetry.space_group_name_H-M   'P 1'
#
loop_
_entity.id
_entity.type
_entity.pdbx_description
1 polymer ?
#
loop_
_entity_poly.entity_id
_entity_poly.type
_entity_poly.pdbx_seq_one_letter_code
_entity_poly.pdbx_strand_id
1 'polypeptide(L)'
;SYSMLKNVYTLLKDNLSGSGFMVLGHGIDSHSRSKLTRRFRTTKNSILLGTSSFWEGVDIPGEDLSCLAIVRLPFVPPNHPLLEARTLKMKEERKNPFIQLSVPQAVIRFKQGFGRLVRTMSDRGVVLVYDRRIIDTTYGKIFINSLPKTPILIKPTREILPEISQWMDTK
;
A
#
# COMPACT_ATOMS: atom_id res chain seq x y z
N SER A 1 0.83 7.05 9.56
CA SER A 1 0.52 8.07 10.58
C SER A 1 -0.99 8.26 10.61
N TYR A 2 -1.62 8.19 11.79
CA TYR A 2 -3.06 8.40 11.94
C TYR A 2 -3.48 9.83 11.62
N SER A 3 -2.63 10.83 11.90
CA SER A 3 -2.90 12.24 11.56
C SER A 3 -3.04 12.44 10.05
N MET A 4 -2.12 11.88 9.25
CA MET A 4 -2.22 11.93 7.78
C MET A 4 -3.49 11.23 7.28
N LEU A 5 -3.83 10.07 7.85
CA LEU A 5 -5.04 9.35 7.47
C LEU A 5 -6.28 10.20 7.73
N LYS A 6 -6.37 10.86 8.90
CA LYS A 6 -7.51 11.73 9.25
C LYS A 6 -7.67 12.91 8.27
N ASN A 7 -6.57 13.57 7.91
CA ASN A 7 -6.62 14.67 6.95
C ASN A 7 -7.10 14.22 5.57
N VAL A 8 -6.56 13.10 5.06
CA VAL A 8 -6.96 12.54 3.77
C VAL A 8 -8.40 12.03 3.80
N TYR A 9 -8.83 11.43 4.92
CA TYR A 9 -10.20 10.95 5.09
C TYR A 9 -11.21 12.09 4.93
N THR A 10 -11.00 13.22 5.61
CA THR A 10 -11.88 14.39 5.50
C THR A 10 -11.92 14.91 4.07
N LEU A 11 -10.75 15.15 3.46
CA LEU A 11 -10.68 15.67 2.09
C LEU A 11 -11.35 14.74 1.07
N LEU A 12 -11.14 13.42 1.17
CA LEU A 12 -11.78 12.47 0.26
C LEU A 12 -13.29 12.41 0.47
N LYS A 13 -13.76 12.43 1.72
CA LYS A 13 -15.19 12.39 2.02
C LYS A 13 -15.91 13.63 1.47
N ASP A 14 -15.28 14.79 1.57
CA ASP A 14 -15.84 16.04 1.06
C ASP A 14 -15.86 16.03 -0.48
N ASN A 15 -14.74 15.68 -1.12
CA ASN A 15 -14.63 15.66 -2.59
C ASN A 15 -15.48 14.56 -3.26
N LEU A 16 -15.75 13.47 -2.55
CA LEU A 16 -16.56 12.35 -3.06
C LEU A 16 -18.02 12.42 -2.61
N SER A 17 -18.43 13.49 -1.94
CA SER A 17 -19.83 13.69 -1.55
C SER A 17 -20.72 13.72 -2.80
N GLY A 18 -21.71 12.83 -2.85
CA GLY A 18 -22.62 12.67 -3.99
C GLY A 18 -22.11 11.79 -5.14
N SER A 19 -20.86 11.32 -5.11
CA SER A 19 -20.30 10.41 -6.13
C SER A 19 -20.73 8.94 -5.98
N GLY A 20 -21.40 8.61 -4.88
CA GLY A 20 -21.75 7.22 -4.51
C GLY A 20 -20.58 6.42 -3.90
N PHE A 21 -19.38 7.01 -3.75
CA PHE A 21 -18.26 6.35 -3.08
C PHE A 21 -18.33 6.46 -1.55
N MET A 22 -18.16 5.34 -0.86
CA MET A 22 -18.04 5.31 0.60
C MET A 22 -16.59 5.32 1.05
N VAL A 23 -16.17 6.32 1.83
CA VAL A 23 -14.83 6.38 2.42
C VAL A 23 -14.85 5.79 3.84
N LEU A 24 -13.95 4.84 4.10
CA LEU A 24 -13.78 4.14 5.38
C LEU A 24 -12.37 4.39 5.93
N GLY A 25 -12.25 4.89 7.16
CA GLY A 25 -10.98 5.21 7.79
C GLY A 25 -10.66 4.35 9.02
N HIS A 26 -9.48 3.73 9.06
CA HIS A 26 -9.00 3.05 10.27
C HIS A 26 -8.73 4.02 11.41
N GLY A 27 -9.33 3.72 12.58
CA GLY A 27 -9.31 4.61 13.75
C GLY A 27 -10.30 5.76 13.68
N ILE A 28 -11.12 5.83 12.62
CA ILE A 28 -12.19 6.81 12.46
C ILE A 28 -13.54 6.08 12.45
N ASP A 29 -13.80 5.25 11.44
CA ASP A 29 -15.04 4.49 11.32
C ASP A 29 -15.01 3.21 12.17
N SER A 30 -13.83 2.63 12.40
CA SER A 30 -13.63 1.55 13.37
C SER A 30 -12.16 1.36 13.70
N HIS A 31 -11.89 0.87 14.91
CA HIS A 31 -10.55 0.39 15.30
C HIS A 31 -10.31 -1.07 14.90
N SER A 32 -11.40 -1.82 14.61
CA SER A 32 -11.34 -3.23 14.23
C SER A 32 -11.09 -3.38 12.73
N ARG A 33 -9.91 -3.91 12.38
CA ARG A 33 -9.50 -4.18 10.99
C ARG A 33 -10.45 -5.17 10.29
N SER A 34 -10.88 -6.21 11.00
CA SER A 34 -11.81 -7.21 10.46
C SER A 34 -13.20 -6.61 10.16
N LYS A 35 -13.73 -5.75 11.05
CA LYS A 35 -14.99 -5.04 10.81
C LYS A 35 -14.89 -4.09 9.61
N LEU A 36 -13.80 -3.32 9.49
CA LEU A 36 -13.59 -2.43 8.34
C LEU A 36 -13.47 -3.19 7.03
N THR A 37 -12.68 -4.27 7.03
CA THR A 37 -12.49 -5.10 5.84
C THR A 37 -13.81 -5.73 5.41
N ARG A 38 -14.61 -6.24 6.35
CA ARG A 38 -15.95 -6.74 6.05
C ARG A 38 -16.84 -5.65 5.45
N ARG A 39 -16.86 -4.44 6.03
CA ARG A 39 -17.68 -3.33 5.53
C ARG A 39 -17.24 -2.89 4.14
N PHE A 40 -15.94 -2.81 3.88
CA PHE A 40 -15.37 -2.53 2.57
C PHE A 40 -15.87 -3.54 1.54
N ARG A 41 -15.78 -4.84 1.85
CA ARG A 41 -16.25 -5.93 0.96
C ARG A 41 -17.75 -5.85 0.64
N THR A 42 -18.58 -5.54 1.63
CA THR A 42 -20.04 -5.49 1.41
C THR A 42 -20.50 -4.18 0.76
N THR A 43 -19.62 -3.21 0.58
CA THR A 43 -19.96 -1.88 0.06
C THR A 43 -19.38 -1.70 -1.33
N LYS A 44 -20.23 -1.74 -2.35
CA LYS A 44 -19.85 -1.34 -3.71
C LYS A 44 -19.33 0.09 -3.70
N ASN A 45 -18.34 0.38 -4.55
CA ASN A 45 -17.72 1.69 -4.68
C ASN A 45 -17.23 2.23 -3.33
N SER A 46 -16.31 1.52 -2.67
CA SER A 46 -15.76 1.97 -1.39
C SER A 46 -14.25 2.18 -1.46
N ILE A 47 -13.76 3.05 -0.57
CA ILE A 47 -12.34 3.38 -0.41
C ILE A 47 -11.98 3.10 1.04
N LEU A 48 -11.02 2.21 1.29
CA LEU A 48 -10.54 1.90 2.63
C LEU A 48 -9.16 2.52 2.86
N LEU A 49 -9.10 3.45 3.81
CA LEU A 49 -7.87 4.07 4.27
C LEU A 49 -7.34 3.30 5.49
N GLY A 50 -6.16 2.71 5.33
CA GLY A 50 -5.47 1.93 6.37
C GLY A 50 -4.14 2.57 6.79
N THR A 51 -3.73 2.30 8.03
CA THR A 51 -2.39 2.63 8.52
C THR A 51 -1.41 1.46 8.33
N SER A 52 -0.20 1.54 8.91
CA SER A 52 0.80 0.45 8.85
C SER A 52 0.25 -0.90 9.32
N SER A 53 -0.72 -0.90 10.23
CA SER A 53 -1.38 -2.11 10.74
C SER A 53 -2.17 -2.89 9.69
N PHE A 54 -2.50 -2.28 8.55
CA PHE A 54 -3.15 -2.98 7.45
C PHE A 54 -2.18 -3.86 6.66
N TRP A 55 -0.87 -3.64 6.75
CA TRP A 55 0.13 -4.51 6.13
C TRP A 55 0.23 -5.87 6.84
N GLU A 56 -0.13 -5.92 8.13
CA GLU A 56 0.04 -7.11 8.98
C GLU A 56 -1.31 -7.80 9.20
N GLY A 57 -1.54 -8.96 8.57
CA GLY A 57 -2.65 -9.84 8.94
C GLY A 57 -4.06 -9.37 8.54
N VAL A 58 -4.20 -8.58 7.47
CA VAL A 58 -5.51 -8.28 6.88
C VAL A 58 -5.63 -9.01 5.54
N ASP A 59 -6.59 -9.92 5.44
CA ASP A 59 -6.94 -10.57 4.18
C ASP A 59 -7.98 -9.72 3.46
N ILE A 60 -7.53 -8.97 2.46
CA ILE A 60 -8.42 -8.22 1.55
C ILE A 60 -8.56 -9.10 0.31
N PRO A 61 -9.73 -9.71 0.04
CA PRO A 61 -9.92 -10.54 -1.14
C PRO A 61 -9.85 -9.72 -2.42
N GLY A 62 -9.19 -10.29 -3.45
CA GLY A 62 -8.78 -9.60 -4.68
C GLY A 62 -9.91 -9.21 -5.63
N GLU A 63 -11.01 -9.97 -5.67
CA GLU A 63 -12.14 -9.66 -6.56
C GLU A 63 -12.82 -8.31 -6.21
N ASP A 64 -12.78 -7.92 -4.93
CA ASP A 64 -13.34 -6.66 -4.44
C ASP A 64 -12.32 -5.49 -4.54
N LEU A 65 -11.04 -5.78 -4.82
CA LEU A 65 -9.96 -4.79 -4.81
C LEU A 65 -9.47 -4.53 -6.23
N SER A 66 -9.90 -3.41 -6.80
CA SER A 66 -9.48 -2.97 -8.14
C SER A 66 -8.26 -2.06 -8.15
N CYS A 67 -7.98 -1.40 -7.03
CA CYS A 67 -6.89 -0.43 -6.93
C CYS A 67 -6.22 -0.48 -5.55
N LEU A 68 -4.90 -0.59 -5.54
CA LEU A 68 -4.06 -0.51 -4.35
C LEU A 68 -3.19 0.75 -4.39
N ALA A 69 -3.47 1.70 -3.51
CA ALA A 69 -2.68 2.93 -3.37
C ALA A 69 -1.68 2.83 -2.20
N ILE A 70 -0.39 2.89 -2.51
CA ILE A 70 0.73 2.85 -1.57
C ILE A 70 1.33 4.26 -1.47
N VAL A 71 0.97 4.98 -0.41
CA VAL A 71 1.43 6.36 -0.20
C VAL A 71 2.90 6.41 0.22
N ARG A 72 3.36 5.39 0.96
CA ARG A 72 4.75 5.27 1.44
C ARG A 72 5.18 3.81 1.42
N LEU A 73 6.46 3.59 1.10
CA LEU A 73 7.07 2.26 1.20
C LEU A 73 6.94 1.71 2.64
N PRO A 74 6.59 0.42 2.81
CA PRO A 74 6.16 -0.15 4.09
C PRO A 74 7.34 -0.51 5.01
N PHE A 75 8.21 0.47 5.29
CA PHE A 75 9.28 0.33 6.25
C PHE A 75 8.73 0.23 7.68
N VAL A 76 9.33 -0.65 8.48
CA VAL A 76 9.06 -0.75 9.91
C VAL A 76 9.63 0.49 10.61
N PRO A 77 8.90 1.10 11.56
CA PRO A 77 9.45 2.16 12.39
C PRO A 77 10.72 1.71 13.11
N PRO A 78 11.77 2.55 13.15
CA PRO A 78 13.06 2.17 13.75
C PRO A 78 12.98 1.90 15.26
N ASN A 79 11.98 2.47 15.95
CA ASN A 79 11.74 2.30 17.38
C ASN A 79 11.00 1.00 17.75
N HIS A 80 10.91 0.03 16.83
CA HIS A 80 10.34 -1.28 17.15
C HIS A 80 11.39 -2.10 17.94
N PRO A 81 11.11 -2.56 19.18
CA PRO A 81 12.13 -3.10 20.09
C PRO A 81 12.98 -4.23 19.49
N LEU A 82 12.35 -5.16 18.78
CA LEU A 82 13.05 -6.26 18.12
C LEU A 82 13.95 -5.81 16.96
N LEU A 83 13.54 -4.76 16.25
CA LEU A 83 14.31 -4.21 15.14
C LEU A 83 15.52 -3.43 15.66
N GLU A 84 15.35 -2.70 16.76
CA GLU A 84 16.40 -1.96 17.43
C GLU A 84 17.52 -2.89 17.92
N ALA A 85 17.17 -3.96 18.62
CA ALA A 85 18.15 -4.97 19.08
C ALA A 85 18.94 -5.59 17.92
N ARG A 86 18.28 -5.97 16.82
CA ARG A 86 18.95 -6.50 15.63
C ARG A 86 19.82 -5.45 14.94
N THR A 87 19.37 -4.20 14.92
CA THR A 87 20.08 -3.07 14.32
C THR A 87 21.38 -2.78 15.07
N LEU A 88 21.36 -2.81 16.41
CA LEU A 88 22.54 -2.62 17.26
C LEU A 88 23.60 -3.68 16.96
N LYS A 89 23.23 -4.96 16.98
CA LYS A 89 24.14 -6.07 16.65
C LYS A 89 24.79 -5.92 15.25
N MET A 90 24.00 -5.54 14.24
CA MET A 90 24.53 -5.35 12.89
C MET A 90 25.49 -4.16 12.78
N LYS A 91 25.27 -3.11 13.58
CA LYS A 91 26.20 -1.97 13.65
C LYS A 91 27.53 -2.37 14.30
N GLU A 92 27.51 -3.19 15.35
CA GLU A 92 28.72 -3.75 15.97
C GLU A 92 29.54 -4.58 14.95
N GLU A 93 28.85 -5.31 14.07
CA GLU A 93 29.45 -6.04 12.96
C GLU A 93 29.86 -5.17 11.75
N ARG A 94 29.81 -3.83 11.88
CA ARG A 94 30.09 -2.84 10.80
C ARG A 94 29.26 -3.03 9.53
N LYS A 95 28.06 -3.63 9.64
CA LYS A 95 27.11 -3.81 8.53
C LYS A 95 26.15 -2.64 8.45
N ASN A 96 25.50 -2.45 7.30
CA ASN A 96 24.42 -1.48 7.12
C ASN A 96 23.06 -2.13 7.42
N PRO A 97 22.42 -1.87 8.58
CA PRO A 97 21.17 -2.53 8.96
C PRO A 97 20.00 -2.10 8.07
N PHE A 98 20.03 -0.88 7.53
CA PHE A 98 18.99 -0.42 6.63
C PHE A 98 18.93 -1.30 5.36
N ILE A 99 20.08 -1.52 4.72
CA ILE A 99 20.16 -2.34 3.50
C ILE A 99 19.96 -3.82 3.80
N GLN A 100 20.53 -4.34 4.88
CA GLN A 100 20.53 -5.79 5.13
C GLN A 100 19.33 -6.29 5.93
N LEU A 101 18.57 -5.41 6.60
CA LEU A 101 17.43 -5.80 7.42
C LEU A 101 16.16 -5.02 7.05
N SER A 102 16.21 -3.68 7.06
CA SER A 102 15.02 -2.86 6.84
C SER A 102 14.46 -2.98 5.42
N VAL A 103 15.32 -2.95 4.40
CA VAL A 103 14.92 -3.10 2.99
C VAL A 103 14.30 -4.48 2.72
N PRO A 104 14.92 -5.62 3.06
CA PRO A 104 14.32 -6.94 2.88
C PRO A 104 12.95 -7.08 3.57
N GLN A 105 12.81 -6.58 4.80
CA GLN A 105 11.52 -6.62 5.50
C GLN A 105 10.43 -5.79 4.79
N ALA A 106 10.79 -4.58 4.32
CA ALA A 106 9.88 -3.74 3.58
C ALA A 106 9.49 -4.37 2.22
N VAL A 107 10.42 -5.02 1.53
CA VAL A 107 10.16 -5.74 0.27
C VAL A 107 9.19 -6.90 0.50
N ILE A 108 9.36 -7.69 1.56
CA ILE A 108 8.42 -8.77 1.91
C ILE A 108 7.00 -8.22 2.12
N ARG A 109 6.87 -7.15 2.90
CA ARG A 109 5.57 -6.49 3.16
C ARG A 109 4.96 -5.92 1.88
N PHE A 110 5.79 -5.31 1.04
CA PHE A 110 5.38 -4.76 -0.25
C PHE A 110 4.83 -5.85 -1.18
N LYS A 111 5.55 -6.97 -1.32
CA LYS A 111 5.11 -8.14 -2.09
C LYS A 111 3.81 -8.73 -1.55
N GLN A 112 3.67 -8.80 -0.23
CA GLN A 112 2.43 -9.26 0.42
C GLN A 112 1.26 -8.33 0.12
N GLY A 113 1.45 -7.01 0.18
CA GLY A 113 0.40 -6.05 -0.17
C GLY A 113 0.02 -6.14 -1.65
N PHE A 114 1.01 -6.27 -2.53
CA PHE A 114 0.80 -6.47 -3.96
C PHE A 114 -0.05 -7.73 -4.24
N GLY A 115 0.27 -8.86 -3.59
CA GLY A 115 -0.46 -10.11 -3.75
C GLY A 115 -1.91 -10.09 -3.23
N ARG A 116 -2.34 -9.03 -2.53
CA ARG A 116 -3.76 -8.83 -2.19
C ARG A 116 -4.57 -8.32 -3.38
N LEU A 117 -3.93 -7.62 -4.31
CA LEU A 117 -4.58 -7.12 -5.53
C LEU A 117 -4.67 -8.21 -6.60
N VAL A 118 -3.61 -8.99 -6.78
CA VAL A 118 -3.50 -9.97 -7.87
C VAL A 118 -3.25 -11.35 -7.28
N ARG A 119 -4.29 -12.18 -7.22
CA ARG A 119 -4.28 -13.53 -6.62
C ARG A 119 -4.47 -14.61 -7.68
N THR A 120 -5.25 -14.34 -8.73
CA THR A 120 -5.50 -15.23 -9.87
C THR A 120 -5.04 -14.59 -11.18
N MET A 121 -4.86 -15.40 -12.24
CA MET A 121 -4.47 -14.88 -13.56
C MET A 121 -5.55 -14.01 -14.22
N SER A 122 -6.79 -14.10 -13.76
CA SER A 122 -7.92 -13.30 -14.22
C SER A 122 -8.08 -11.98 -13.46
N ASP A 123 -7.40 -11.81 -12.31
CA ASP A 123 -7.51 -10.59 -11.52
C ASP A 123 -6.86 -9.43 -12.26
N ARG A 124 -7.61 -8.33 -12.42
CA ARG A 124 -7.12 -7.07 -12.96
C ARG A 124 -7.19 -5.99 -11.91
N GLY A 125 -6.17 -5.15 -11.88
CA GLY A 125 -6.17 -3.98 -11.01
C GLY A 125 -4.96 -3.10 -11.27
N VAL A 126 -4.89 -2.01 -10.51
CA VAL A 126 -3.79 -1.05 -10.57
C VAL A 126 -3.13 -0.90 -9.21
N VAL A 127 -1.80 -0.94 -9.17
CA VAL A 127 -1.02 -0.53 -7.99
C VAL A 127 -0.44 0.85 -8.23
N LEU A 128 -0.83 1.81 -7.41
CA LEU A 128 -0.29 3.16 -7.42
C LEU A 128 0.71 3.33 -6.29
N VAL A 129 1.95 3.70 -6.62
CA VAL A 129 2.98 4.00 -5.63
C VAL A 129 3.33 5.48 -5.68
N TYR A 130 2.98 6.23 -4.64
CA TYR A 130 3.27 7.67 -4.56
C TYR A 130 4.67 7.98 -4.02
N ASP A 131 5.37 6.96 -3.53
CA ASP A 131 6.68 7.10 -2.92
C ASP A 131 7.80 7.04 -3.97
N ARG A 132 8.31 8.21 -4.38
CA ARG A 132 9.36 8.32 -5.40
C ARG A 132 10.65 7.57 -5.06
N ARG A 133 10.88 7.21 -3.79
CA ARG A 133 12.05 6.42 -3.38
C ARG A 133 12.13 5.07 -4.10
N ILE A 134 11.00 4.52 -4.57
CA ILE A 134 11.00 3.29 -5.37
C ILE A 134 11.74 3.46 -6.72
N ILE A 135 11.82 4.69 -7.22
CA ILE A 135 12.49 5.06 -8.48
C ILE A 135 13.86 5.68 -8.19
N ASP A 136 13.90 6.65 -7.27
CA ASP A 136 15.05 7.55 -7.08
C ASP A 136 16.22 6.91 -6.30
N THR A 137 16.00 5.75 -5.67
CA THR A 137 17.01 5.11 -4.82
C THR A 137 17.52 3.80 -5.39
N THR A 138 18.77 3.45 -5.07
CA THR A 138 19.38 2.18 -5.49
C THR A 138 18.60 0.97 -4.99
N TYR A 139 18.06 1.02 -3.77
CA TYR A 139 17.28 -0.08 -3.20
C TYR A 139 15.86 -0.17 -3.79
N GLY A 140 15.35 0.89 -4.41
CA GLY A 140 14.02 0.92 -5.03
C GLY A 140 13.87 -0.18 -6.10
N LYS A 141 14.95 -0.46 -6.84
CA LYS A 141 15.03 -1.57 -7.81
C LYS A 141 14.72 -2.94 -7.19
N ILE A 142 15.04 -3.14 -5.91
CA ILE A 142 14.78 -4.40 -5.20
C ILE A 142 13.28 -4.61 -5.01
N PHE A 143 12.51 -3.54 -4.78
CA PHE A 143 11.05 -3.61 -4.70
C PHE A 143 10.44 -4.01 -6.05
N ILE A 144 10.84 -3.32 -7.12
CA ILE A 144 10.35 -3.59 -8.47
C ILE A 144 10.68 -5.01 -8.91
N ASN A 145 11.94 -5.44 -8.73
CA ASN A 145 12.38 -6.78 -9.12
C ASN A 145 11.79 -7.91 -8.27
N SER A 146 11.18 -7.59 -7.12
CA SER A 146 10.50 -8.58 -6.27
C SER A 146 9.09 -8.94 -6.75
N LEU A 147 8.52 -8.12 -7.65
CA LEU A 147 7.18 -8.30 -8.20
C LEU A 147 7.20 -9.24 -9.42
N PRO A 148 6.06 -9.87 -9.75
CA PRO A 148 5.90 -10.54 -11.04
C PRO A 148 6.09 -9.54 -12.20
N LYS A 149 6.48 -10.05 -13.38
CA LYS A 149 6.62 -9.23 -14.59
C LYS A 149 5.29 -8.54 -14.89
N THR A 150 5.26 -7.23 -14.67
CA THR A 150 4.08 -6.38 -14.81
C THR A 150 4.48 -5.09 -15.50
N PRO A 151 3.60 -4.48 -16.31
CA PRO A 151 3.86 -3.16 -16.88
C PRO A 151 4.04 -2.12 -15.77
N ILE A 152 5.09 -1.30 -15.89
CA ILE A 152 5.39 -0.22 -14.93
C ILE A 152 5.37 1.10 -15.68
N LEU A 153 4.53 2.02 -15.21
CA LEU A 153 4.40 3.36 -15.77
C LEU A 153 4.90 4.39 -14.75
N ILE A 154 5.78 5.28 -15.20
CA ILE A 154 6.31 6.39 -14.39
C ILE A 154 5.97 7.68 -15.13
N LYS A 155 4.87 8.31 -14.76
CA LYS A 155 4.34 9.52 -15.41
C LYS A 155 3.71 10.46 -14.39
N PRO A 156 3.62 11.77 -14.68
CA PRO A 156 2.82 12.70 -13.89
C PRO A 156 1.35 12.27 -13.79
N THR A 157 0.67 12.61 -12.71
CA THR A 157 -0.72 12.21 -12.45
C THR A 157 -1.66 12.53 -13.62
N ARG A 158 -1.54 13.71 -14.23
CA ARG A 158 -2.38 14.12 -15.36
C ARG A 158 -2.26 13.21 -16.60
N GLU A 159 -1.11 12.57 -16.78
CA GLU A 159 -0.80 11.72 -17.94
C GLU A 159 -1.10 10.25 -17.63
N ILE A 160 -1.03 9.82 -16.36
CA ILE A 160 -1.29 8.42 -15.98
C ILE A 160 -2.78 8.12 -15.82
N LEU A 161 -3.61 9.12 -15.48
CA LEU A 161 -5.04 8.93 -15.26
C LEU A 161 -5.78 8.37 -16.49
N PRO A 162 -5.58 8.89 -17.72
CA PRO A 162 -6.19 8.31 -18.92
C PRO A 162 -5.81 6.84 -19.15
N GLU A 163 -4.53 6.48 -18.92
CA GLU A 163 -4.05 5.10 -19.08
C GLU A 163 -4.65 4.16 -18.04
N ILE A 164 -4.81 4.62 -16.80
CA ILE A 164 -5.50 3.86 -15.75
C ILE A 164 -6.95 3.62 -16.15
N SER A 165 -7.68 4.65 -16.62
CA SER A 165 -9.07 4.47 -17.05
C SER A 165 -9.15 3.45 -18.17
N GLN A 166 -8.31 3.58 -19.20
CA GLN A 166 -8.30 2.64 -20.32
C GLN A 166 -7.98 1.20 -19.88
N TRP A 167 -7.02 1.01 -18.98
CA TRP A 167 -6.69 -0.31 -18.42
C TRP A 167 -7.87 -0.92 -17.66
N MET A 168 -8.57 -0.11 -16.88
CA MET A 168 -9.73 -0.54 -16.10
C MET A 168 -10.97 -0.82 -16.96
N ASP A 169 -11.12 -0.13 -18.10
CA ASP A 169 -12.24 -0.29 -19.04
C ASP A 169 -12.05 -1.44 -20.03
N THR A 170 -10.81 -1.86 -20.27
CA THR A 170 -10.51 -2.99 -21.14
C THR A 170 -10.95 -4.28 -20.44
N LYS A 171 -11.89 -5.03 -21.04
CA LYS A 171 -12.35 -6.35 -20.55
C LYS A 171 -11.36 -7.47 -20.81
#